data_AF-A0A497NHK6-F1
#
_entry.id   AF-A0A497NHK6-F1
#
_cell.length_a   1.000
_cell.length_b   1.000
_cell.length_c   1.000
_cell.angle_alpha   90.00
_cell.angle_beta   90.00
_cell.angle_gamma   90.00
#
_symmetry.space_group_name_H-M   'P 1'
#
loop_
_entity.id
_entity.type
_entity.pdbx_description
1 polymer ?
#
loop_
_entity_poly.entity_id
_entity_poly.type
_entity_poly.pdbx_seq_one_letter_code
_entity_poly.pdbx_strand_id
1 'polypeptide(L)'
;MPIIIPPFVGAIGLTYFFGKYGIVNLFLTETFNIEFIPFLKGPLGVLFVQTIHLYPLIFLNCSASLAGIDPSLEESAKNLGSNGFHLFRTITFPLIIPGYAAGALLVFIWSFSDLGTPLMLGYFKLLAPQAYHRITSFTILDVNGYVMCVLLAAISLLTLFLVRKYVSLRQYSIISSGISPAALVKRLSRKKMLVVLPFCIIIVLISLTPHMGILLASFGKVWSMTYLPETYTLDHYSEVLIRTPQFIQNTLLYCSISAVFDVILGAIIAYLLVRKTFIGKGVLDALAMLPFAIPGIVIGIGYLRVFYQFKIPGLGVPLTATWFILPISYMIRR
;
A
#
# COMPACT_ATOMS: atom_id res chain seq x y z
N MET A 1 3.37 4.52 -11.29
CA MET A 1 4.70 3.93 -11.00
C MET A 1 4.81 3.38 -9.58
N PRO A 2 4.51 4.10 -8.47
CA PRO A 2 4.77 3.59 -7.11
C PRO A 2 4.02 2.32 -6.68
N ILE A 3 2.92 1.99 -7.36
CA ILE A 3 2.06 0.84 -7.01
C ILE A 3 2.77 -0.49 -7.27
N ILE A 4 3.77 -0.52 -8.17
CA ILE A 4 4.41 -1.77 -8.61
C ILE A 4 5.43 -2.27 -7.57
N ILE A 5 6.15 -1.36 -6.91
CA ILE A 5 7.20 -1.72 -5.96
C ILE A 5 6.61 -1.78 -4.55
N PRO A 6 6.78 -2.89 -3.82
CA PRO A 6 6.35 -2.97 -2.43
C PRO A 6 6.99 -1.86 -1.58
N PRO A 7 6.26 -1.24 -0.63
CA PRO A 7 6.78 -0.10 0.15
C PRO A 7 8.11 -0.33 0.85
N PHE A 8 8.40 -1.56 1.28
CA PHE A 8 9.67 -1.90 1.93
C PHE A 8 10.85 -1.93 0.95
N VAL A 9 10.65 -2.42 -0.27
CA VAL A 9 11.68 -2.40 -1.32
C VAL A 9 11.94 -0.95 -1.72
N GLY A 10 10.88 -0.16 -1.85
CA GLY A 10 11.01 1.27 -2.09
C GLY A 10 11.66 2.04 -0.94
N ALA A 11 11.50 1.59 0.31
CA ALA A 11 12.25 2.13 1.45
C ALA A 11 13.76 1.93 1.26
N ILE A 12 14.19 0.75 0.83
CA ILE A 12 15.59 0.46 0.49
C ILE A 12 16.05 1.35 -0.67
N GLY A 13 15.26 1.47 -1.74
CA GLY A 13 15.60 2.38 -2.85
C GLY A 13 15.78 3.84 -2.41
N LEU A 14 14.94 4.30 -1.49
CA LEU A 14 15.01 5.65 -0.93
C LEU A 14 16.23 5.87 -0.02
N THR A 15 16.81 4.84 0.60
CA THR A 15 18.01 5.03 1.44
C THR A 15 19.21 5.50 0.63
N TYR A 16 19.34 5.09 -0.64
CA TYR A 16 20.39 5.57 -1.54
C TYR A 16 20.28 7.06 -1.87
N PHE A 17 19.08 7.64 -1.82
CA PHE A 17 18.85 9.06 -2.09
C PHE A 17 18.80 9.91 -0.81
N PHE A 18 17.99 9.49 0.15
CA PHE A 18 17.63 10.28 1.34
C PHE A 18 18.19 9.70 2.64
N GLY A 19 18.98 8.63 2.59
CA GLY A 19 19.70 8.09 3.75
C GLY A 19 20.80 9.04 4.23
N LYS A 20 21.45 8.67 5.35
CA LYS A 20 22.54 9.45 5.94
C LYS A 20 23.67 9.77 4.96
N TYR A 21 23.97 8.80 4.12
CA TYR A 21 25.03 8.85 3.12
C TYR A 21 24.46 8.78 1.69
N GLY A 22 23.18 9.18 1.53
CA GLY A 22 22.51 9.19 0.25
C GLY A 22 22.82 10.45 -0.56
N ILE A 23 22.53 10.39 -1.86
CA ILE A 23 22.79 11.45 -2.85
C ILE A 23 22.40 12.85 -2.36
N VAL A 24 21.22 12.99 -1.77
CA VAL A 24 20.69 14.30 -1.36
C VAL A 24 21.50 14.87 -0.19
N ASN A 25 21.79 14.06 0.82
CA ASN A 25 22.59 14.52 1.96
C ASN A 25 24.04 14.81 1.56
N LEU A 26 24.64 13.98 0.68
CA LEU A 26 25.98 14.24 0.13
C LEU A 26 26.02 15.58 -0.61
N PHE A 27 25.05 15.82 -1.51
CA PHE A 27 24.95 17.08 -2.25
C PHE A 27 24.80 18.29 -1.32
N LEU A 28 23.96 18.19 -0.30
CA LEU A 28 23.72 19.26 0.67
C LEU A 28 24.97 19.56 1.51
N THR A 29 25.68 18.54 1.94
CA THR A 29 26.92 18.70 2.72
C THR A 29 28.06 19.25 1.86
N GLU A 30 28.27 18.75 0.65
CA GLU A 30 29.34 19.21 -0.24
C GLU A 30 29.11 20.63 -0.80
N THR A 31 27.87 20.94 -1.19
CA THR A 31 27.56 22.20 -1.88
C THR A 31 27.22 23.34 -0.93
N PHE A 32 26.51 23.04 0.16
CA PHE A 32 25.96 24.05 1.07
C PHE A 32 26.51 23.96 2.49
N ASN A 33 27.41 23.02 2.77
CA ASN A 33 27.93 22.73 4.11
C ASN A 33 26.81 22.50 5.14
N ILE A 34 25.68 21.95 4.69
CA ILE A 34 24.53 21.64 5.54
C ILE A 34 24.78 20.29 6.23
N GLU A 35 24.62 20.26 7.55
CA GLU A 35 24.69 19.03 8.34
C GLU A 35 23.57 18.04 7.95
N PHE A 36 23.81 16.76 8.20
CA PHE A 36 22.90 15.66 7.87
C PHE A 36 21.44 15.94 8.22
N ILE A 37 20.57 15.90 7.20
CA ILE A 37 19.12 15.99 7.37
C ILE A 37 18.54 14.57 7.52
N PRO A 38 17.85 14.26 8.63
CA PRO A 38 17.40 12.91 8.94
C PRO A 38 16.08 12.53 8.24
N PHE A 39 16.01 12.65 6.91
CA PHE A 39 14.79 12.40 6.12
C PHE A 39 14.13 11.05 6.40
N LEU A 40 14.93 9.99 6.58
CA LEU A 40 14.44 8.62 6.77
C LEU A 40 14.49 8.12 8.22
N LYS A 41 14.81 8.99 9.19
CA LYS A 41 14.94 8.59 10.60
C LYS A 41 13.62 8.69 11.35
N GLY A 42 13.34 7.68 12.18
CA GLY A 42 12.21 7.73 13.12
C GLY A 42 10.84 7.66 12.43
N PRO A 43 9.76 8.09 13.11
CA PRO A 43 8.40 7.97 12.58
C PRO A 43 8.17 8.83 11.33
N LEU A 44 8.85 9.98 11.22
CA LEU A 44 8.75 10.86 10.06
C LEU A 44 9.32 10.22 8.79
N GLY A 45 10.39 9.43 8.92
CA GLY A 45 10.93 8.66 7.80
C GLY A 45 9.93 7.62 7.28
N VAL A 46 9.28 6.89 8.19
CA VAL A 46 8.21 5.95 7.82
C VAL A 46 7.07 6.68 7.13
N LEU A 47 6.61 7.81 7.69
CA LEU A 47 5.55 8.63 7.10
C LEU A 47 5.91 9.11 5.69
N PHE A 48 7.14 9.58 5.49
CA PHE A 48 7.63 10.04 4.20
C PHE A 48 7.61 8.93 3.14
N VAL A 49 8.18 7.76 3.45
CA VAL A 49 8.18 6.61 2.54
C VAL A 49 6.76 6.15 2.23
N GLN A 50 5.91 6.03 3.26
CA GLN A 50 4.51 5.64 3.12
C GLN A 50 3.73 6.62 2.23
N THR A 51 3.94 7.93 2.41
CA THR A 51 3.28 8.97 1.60
C THR A 51 3.66 8.84 0.13
N ILE A 52 4.95 8.68 -0.19
CA ILE A 52 5.42 8.52 -1.58
C ILE A 52 4.83 7.26 -2.24
N HIS A 53 4.68 6.17 -1.50
CA HIS A 53 4.16 4.92 -2.05
C HIS A 53 2.64 4.90 -2.18
N LEU A 54 1.93 5.51 -1.22
CA LEU A 54 0.48 5.37 -1.10
C LEU A 54 -0.31 6.56 -1.67
N TYR A 55 0.30 7.72 -1.93
CA TYR A 55 -0.41 8.85 -2.54
C TYR A 55 -1.13 8.51 -3.87
N PRO A 56 -0.62 7.61 -4.75
CA PRO A 56 -1.31 7.32 -6.00
C PRO A 56 -2.68 6.69 -5.77
N LEU A 57 -2.88 5.97 -4.66
CA LEU A 57 -4.18 5.39 -4.33
C LEU A 57 -5.23 6.47 -4.09
N ILE A 58 -4.89 7.52 -3.32
CA ILE A 58 -5.79 8.67 -3.14
C ILE A 58 -5.96 9.42 -4.46
N PHE A 59 -4.88 9.66 -5.19
CA PHE A 59 -4.93 10.38 -6.47
C PHE A 59 -5.87 9.70 -7.47
N LEU A 60 -5.76 8.38 -7.65
CA LEU A 60 -6.60 7.62 -8.58
C LEU A 60 -8.07 7.60 -8.16
N ASN A 61 -8.36 7.41 -6.87
CA ASN A 61 -9.75 7.41 -6.37
C ASN A 61 -10.40 8.79 -6.47
N CYS A 62 -9.66 9.85 -6.12
CA CYS A 62 -10.12 11.23 -6.29
C CYS A 62 -10.29 11.59 -7.77
N SER A 63 -9.35 11.20 -8.63
CA SER A 63 -9.43 11.47 -10.08
C SER A 63 -10.63 10.78 -10.73
N ALA A 64 -10.91 9.53 -10.36
CA ALA A 64 -12.08 8.80 -10.85
C ALA A 64 -13.38 9.46 -10.40
N SER A 65 -13.43 9.96 -9.16
CA SER A 65 -14.61 10.65 -8.63
C SER A 65 -14.80 12.03 -9.22
N LEU A 66 -13.72 12.77 -9.45
CA LEU A 66 -13.74 14.05 -10.17
C LEU A 66 -14.26 13.86 -11.61
N ALA A 67 -13.81 12.81 -12.29
CA ALA A 67 -14.24 12.51 -13.66
C ALA A 67 -15.73 12.17 -13.76
N GLY A 68 -16.36 11.76 -12.66
CA GLY A 68 -17.80 11.45 -12.59
C GLY A 68 -18.69 12.65 -12.24
N ILE A 69 -18.15 13.83 -11.92
CA ILE A 69 -18.94 15.02 -11.59
C ILE A 69 -19.48 15.67 -12.87
N ASP A 70 -20.78 15.99 -12.89
CA ASP A 70 -21.40 16.76 -13.97
C ASP A 70 -20.85 18.21 -13.98
N PRO A 71 -20.19 18.64 -15.07
CA PRO A 71 -19.63 20.00 -15.18
C PRO A 71 -20.66 21.12 -15.02
N SER A 72 -21.93 20.86 -15.31
CA SER A 72 -23.01 21.86 -15.20
C SER A 72 -23.22 22.35 -13.76
N LEU A 73 -22.91 21.52 -12.75
CA LEU A 73 -22.95 21.90 -11.33
C LEU A 73 -21.93 22.99 -11.02
N GLU A 74 -20.72 22.87 -11.56
CA GLU A 74 -19.68 23.89 -11.37
C GLU A 74 -19.97 25.17 -12.18
N GLU A 75 -20.55 25.06 -13.37
CA GLU A 75 -20.92 26.22 -14.20
C GLU A 75 -22.07 27.02 -13.58
N SER A 76 -23.11 26.33 -13.10
CA SER A 76 -24.25 26.95 -12.42
C SER A 76 -23.81 27.73 -11.18
N ALA A 77 -22.91 27.15 -10.40
CA ALA A 77 -22.37 27.81 -9.22
C ALA A 77 -21.48 29.03 -9.55
N LYS A 78 -20.70 28.96 -10.63
CA LYS A 78 -19.94 30.12 -11.14
C LYS A 78 -20.88 31.24 -11.60
N ASN A 79 -22.01 30.92 -12.24
CA ASN A 79 -23.03 31.89 -12.63
C ASN A 79 -23.67 32.58 -11.42
N LEU A 80 -23.79 31.88 -10.29
CA LEU A 80 -24.22 32.42 -8.99
C LEU A 80 -23.11 33.15 -8.22
N GLY A 81 -21.92 33.34 -8.82
CA GLY A 81 -20.80 34.07 -8.23
C GLY A 81 -19.80 33.22 -7.42
N SER A 82 -20.00 31.91 -7.31
CA SER A 82 -19.07 31.01 -6.60
C SER A 82 -17.83 30.71 -7.42
N ASN A 83 -16.63 30.96 -6.87
CA ASN A 83 -15.38 30.77 -7.59
C ASN A 83 -14.24 30.23 -6.70
N GLY A 84 -13.17 29.77 -7.35
CA GLY A 84 -11.91 29.38 -6.70
C GLY A 84 -12.07 28.33 -5.59
N PHE A 85 -11.52 28.64 -4.40
CA PHE A 85 -11.56 27.75 -3.24
C PHE A 85 -12.96 27.61 -2.64
N HIS A 86 -13.81 28.64 -2.76
CA HIS A 86 -15.19 28.58 -2.28
C HIS A 86 -15.98 27.53 -3.06
N LEU A 87 -15.92 27.56 -4.39
CA LEU A 87 -16.51 26.54 -5.27
C LEU A 87 -15.99 25.13 -4.95
N PHE A 88 -14.68 24.98 -4.79
CA PHE A 88 -14.08 23.70 -4.44
C PHE A 88 -14.64 23.18 -3.11
N ARG A 89 -14.69 24.00 -2.06
CA ARG A 89 -15.14 23.56 -0.74
C ARG A 89 -16.65 23.30 -0.66
N THR A 90 -17.46 24.00 -1.44
CA THR A 90 -18.93 23.89 -1.39
C THR A 90 -19.52 22.88 -2.35
N ILE A 91 -18.86 22.61 -3.48
CA ILE A 91 -19.40 21.74 -4.54
C ILE A 91 -18.43 20.60 -4.84
N THR A 92 -17.25 20.90 -5.37
CA THR A 92 -16.34 19.87 -5.89
C THR A 92 -15.90 18.90 -4.78
N PHE A 93 -15.42 19.40 -3.64
CA PHE A 93 -14.94 18.57 -2.54
C PHE A 93 -16.06 17.71 -1.93
N PRO A 94 -17.23 18.25 -1.56
CA PRO A 94 -18.35 17.45 -1.07
C PRO A 94 -18.76 16.31 -2.01
N LEU A 95 -18.74 16.55 -3.33
CA LEU A 95 -19.08 15.55 -4.34
C LEU A 95 -18.01 14.46 -4.50
N ILE A 96 -16.72 14.76 -4.32
CA ILE A 96 -15.65 13.75 -4.37
C ILE A 96 -15.38 13.04 -3.03
N ILE A 97 -15.99 13.46 -1.92
CA ILE A 97 -15.77 12.86 -0.60
C ILE A 97 -15.94 11.33 -0.60
N PRO A 98 -16.93 10.71 -1.28
CA PRO A 98 -17.03 9.25 -1.35
C PRO A 98 -15.77 8.60 -1.94
N GLY A 99 -15.23 9.17 -3.01
CA GLY A 99 -13.96 8.74 -3.62
C GLY A 99 -12.76 8.95 -2.72
N TYR A 100 -12.65 10.14 -2.14
CA TYR A 100 -11.59 10.45 -1.18
C TYR A 100 -11.62 9.47 0.01
N ALA A 101 -12.80 9.20 0.57
CA ALA A 101 -12.97 8.27 1.68
C ALA A 101 -12.59 6.82 1.30
N ALA A 102 -12.95 6.37 0.09
CA ALA A 102 -12.53 5.08 -0.44
C ALA A 102 -11.00 4.99 -0.59
N GLY A 103 -10.37 6.01 -1.18
CA GLY A 103 -8.92 6.10 -1.29
C GLY A 103 -8.21 6.17 0.07
N ALA A 104 -8.75 6.96 1.00
CA ALA A 104 -8.21 7.09 2.35
C ALA A 104 -8.31 5.78 3.15
N LEU A 105 -9.40 5.02 2.98
CA LEU A 105 -9.53 3.69 3.58
C LEU A 105 -8.46 2.71 3.06
N LEU A 106 -8.22 2.71 1.75
CA LEU A 106 -7.17 1.88 1.14
C LEU A 106 -5.79 2.24 1.69
N VAL A 107 -5.46 3.53 1.73
CA VAL A 107 -4.20 4.02 2.31
C VAL A 107 -4.08 3.65 3.78
N PHE A 108 -5.17 3.79 4.55
CA PHE A 108 -5.18 3.41 5.95
C PHE A 108 -4.90 1.92 6.12
N ILE A 109 -5.63 1.03 5.43
CA ILE A 109 -5.46 -0.42 5.56
C ILE A 109 -4.03 -0.82 5.20
N TRP A 110 -3.48 -0.27 4.12
CA TRP A 110 -2.14 -0.61 3.63
C TRP A 110 -1.04 -0.08 4.56
N SER A 111 -1.16 1.18 5.01
CA SER A 111 -0.17 1.78 5.91
C SER A 111 -0.22 1.18 7.31
N PHE A 112 -1.43 0.93 7.83
CA PHE A 112 -1.64 0.41 9.18
C PHE A 112 -1.19 -1.05 9.32
N SER A 113 -1.27 -1.82 8.24
CA SER A 113 -0.77 -3.20 8.20
C SER A 113 0.68 -3.33 7.76
N ASP A 114 1.37 -2.21 7.49
CA ASP A 114 2.74 -2.27 6.99
C ASP A 114 3.74 -2.63 8.10
N LEU A 115 4.40 -3.75 7.86
CA LEU A 115 5.51 -4.24 8.65
C LEU A 115 6.85 -3.87 8.01
N GLY A 116 6.90 -3.88 6.68
CA GLY A 116 8.15 -3.93 5.95
C GLY A 116 8.90 -2.61 5.97
N THR A 117 8.24 -1.48 5.67
CA THR A 117 8.93 -0.18 5.64
C THR A 117 9.53 0.21 6.99
N PRO A 118 8.82 0.11 8.13
CA PRO A 118 9.42 0.43 9.42
C PRO A 118 10.60 -0.48 9.78
N LEU A 119 10.50 -1.79 9.50
CA LEU A 119 11.61 -2.72 9.75
C LEU A 119 12.84 -2.37 8.92
N MET A 120 12.66 -2.06 7.63
CA MET A 120 13.76 -1.67 6.74
C MET A 120 14.43 -0.36 7.19
N LEU A 121 13.66 0.57 7.74
CA LEU A 121 14.18 1.82 8.30
C LEU A 121 14.69 1.69 9.75
N GLY A 122 14.63 0.50 10.35
CA GLY A 122 15.03 0.26 11.74
C GLY A 122 14.12 0.93 12.78
N TYR A 123 12.87 1.22 12.43
CA TYR A 123 11.89 1.85 13.32
C TYR A 123 10.87 0.83 13.86
N PHE A 124 11.11 0.36 15.08
CA PHE A 124 10.31 -0.71 15.69
C PHE A 124 9.15 -0.21 16.56
N LYS A 125 8.98 1.10 16.77
CA LYS A 125 7.99 1.65 17.72
C LYS A 125 6.59 1.80 17.12
N LEU A 126 6.14 0.84 16.32
CA LEU A 126 4.80 0.77 15.71
C LEU A 126 4.13 -0.58 15.99
N LEU A 127 2.79 -0.63 15.99
CA LEU A 127 2.04 -1.83 16.37
C LEU A 127 2.43 -3.09 15.57
N ALA A 128 2.46 -2.99 14.23
CA ALA A 128 2.81 -4.15 13.38
C ALA A 128 4.27 -4.61 13.59
N PRO A 129 5.30 -3.75 13.48
CA PRO A 129 6.68 -4.12 13.82
C PRO A 129 6.86 -4.67 15.24
N GLN A 130 6.18 -4.10 16.24
CA GLN A 130 6.28 -4.64 17.61
C GLN A 130 5.62 -6.00 17.73
N ALA A 131 4.43 -6.22 17.15
CA ALA A 131 3.77 -7.52 17.17
C ALA A 131 4.67 -8.60 16.55
N TYR A 132 5.28 -8.31 15.40
CA TYR A 132 6.26 -9.18 14.75
C TYR A 132 7.49 -9.43 15.64
N HIS A 133 8.12 -8.37 16.15
CA HIS A 133 9.32 -8.45 16.96
C HIS A 133 9.08 -9.22 18.28
N ARG A 134 7.91 -9.06 18.90
CA ARG A 134 7.55 -9.82 20.11
C ARG A 134 7.53 -11.32 19.86
N ILE A 135 6.90 -11.74 18.77
CA ILE A 135 6.72 -13.16 18.45
C ILE A 135 8.00 -13.81 17.93
N THR A 136 8.79 -13.07 17.17
CA THR A 136 10.02 -13.59 16.55
C THR A 136 11.25 -13.50 17.46
N SER A 137 11.37 -12.44 18.28
CA SER A 137 12.57 -12.22 19.10
C SER A 137 12.44 -12.73 20.54
N PHE A 138 11.23 -12.82 21.11
CA PHE A 138 11.05 -13.27 22.50
C PHE A 138 10.57 -14.72 22.57
N THR A 139 9.31 -14.94 22.23
CA THR A 139 8.70 -16.27 22.18
C THR A 139 7.43 -16.22 21.37
N ILE A 140 7.15 -17.33 20.69
CA ILE A 140 5.88 -17.54 20.00
C ILE A 140 4.70 -17.38 20.98
N LEU A 141 4.89 -17.55 22.28
CA LEU A 141 3.82 -17.45 23.28
C LEU A 141 3.69 -16.07 23.94
N ASP A 142 4.33 -15.01 23.42
CA ASP A 142 4.28 -13.68 24.06
C ASP A 142 2.87 -13.08 23.96
N VAL A 143 2.20 -13.00 25.11
CA VAL A 143 0.85 -12.44 25.26
C VAL A 143 0.77 -11.02 24.71
N ASN A 144 1.80 -10.21 24.88
CA ASN A 144 1.81 -8.83 24.40
C ASN A 144 1.77 -8.76 22.86
N GLY A 145 2.45 -9.68 22.18
CA GLY A 145 2.41 -9.79 20.72
C GLY A 145 1.00 -10.10 20.22
N TYR A 146 0.29 -11.00 20.91
CA TYR A 146 -1.11 -11.32 20.59
C TYR A 146 -2.08 -10.17 20.88
N VAL A 147 -1.92 -9.48 22.01
CA VAL A 147 -2.73 -8.29 22.31
C VAL A 147 -2.56 -7.23 21.23
N MET A 148 -1.33 -6.99 20.76
CA MET A 148 -1.09 -6.07 19.63
C MET A 148 -1.79 -6.52 18.34
N CYS A 149 -1.82 -7.83 18.05
CA CYS A 149 -2.55 -8.36 16.89
C CYS A 149 -4.07 -8.16 17.01
N VAL A 150 -4.64 -8.38 18.19
CA VAL A 150 -6.06 -8.14 18.47
C VAL A 150 -6.38 -6.66 18.32
N LEU A 151 -5.54 -5.76 18.84
CA LEU A 151 -5.71 -4.32 18.67
C LEU A 151 -5.62 -3.90 17.20
N LEU A 152 -4.66 -4.45 16.45
CA LEU A 152 -4.54 -4.21 15.01
C LEU A 152 -5.82 -4.64 14.26
N ALA A 153 -6.33 -5.85 14.53
CA ALA A 153 -7.57 -6.33 13.91
C ALA A 153 -8.77 -5.46 14.31
N ALA A 154 -8.92 -5.13 15.59
CA ALA A 154 -10.04 -4.33 16.11
C ALA A 154 -10.06 -2.92 15.51
N ILE A 155 -8.91 -2.24 15.46
CA ILE A 155 -8.80 -0.89 14.87
C ILE A 155 -9.07 -0.94 13.36
N SER A 156 -8.55 -1.95 12.65
CA SER A 156 -8.77 -2.06 11.21
C SER A 156 -10.24 -2.33 10.85
N LEU A 157 -10.89 -3.25 11.58
CA LEU A 157 -12.33 -3.53 11.47
C LEU A 157 -13.17 -2.30 11.82
N LEU A 158 -12.82 -1.57 12.88
CA LEU A 158 -13.50 -0.33 13.27
C LEU A 158 -13.40 0.72 12.16
N THR A 159 -12.21 0.95 11.60
CA THR A 159 -12.04 1.93 10.51
C THR A 159 -12.83 1.54 9.27
N LEU A 160 -12.82 0.26 8.89
CA LEU A 160 -13.62 -0.23 7.77
C LEU A 160 -15.12 -0.03 8.03
N PHE A 161 -15.60 -0.34 9.24
CA PHE A 161 -16.99 -0.12 9.63
C PHE A 161 -17.38 1.37 9.57
N LEU A 162 -16.54 2.25 10.12
CA LEU A 162 -16.77 3.69 10.12
C LEU A 162 -16.82 4.26 8.70
N VAL A 163 -15.90 3.85 7.83
CA VAL A 163 -15.89 4.31 6.42
C VAL A 163 -17.09 3.76 5.67
N ARG A 164 -17.45 2.48 5.81
CA ARG A 164 -18.65 1.92 5.18
C ARG A 164 -19.91 2.67 5.61
N LYS A 165 -20.06 2.92 6.92
CA LYS A 165 -21.17 3.71 7.45
C LYS A 165 -21.18 5.10 6.85
N TYR A 166 -20.06 5.81 6.83
CA TYR A 166 -19.95 7.17 6.31
C TYR A 166 -20.23 7.26 4.79
N VAL A 167 -19.74 6.31 4.00
CA VAL A 167 -19.91 6.28 2.54
C VAL A 167 -21.33 5.86 2.15
N SER A 168 -21.93 4.88 2.84
CA SER A 168 -23.34 4.48 2.58
C SER A 168 -24.33 5.63 2.80
N LEU A 169 -24.05 6.52 3.75
CA LEU A 169 -24.86 7.71 4.04
C LEU A 169 -24.72 8.81 2.97
N ARG A 170 -23.66 8.74 2.16
CA ARG A 170 -23.33 9.73 1.12
C ARG A 170 -23.38 9.14 -0.27
N GLN A 171 -24.22 8.13 -0.47
CA GLN A 171 -24.58 7.60 -1.78
C GLN A 171 -25.39 8.66 -2.55
N TYR A 172 -24.78 9.82 -2.77
CA TYR A 172 -25.22 10.80 -3.74
C TYR A 172 -25.12 10.09 -5.08
N SER A 173 -26.28 9.84 -5.64
CA SER A 173 -26.49 9.26 -6.94
C SER A 173 -25.59 9.98 -7.96
N ILE A 174 -24.44 9.38 -8.28
CA ILE A 174 -23.73 9.64 -9.52
C ILE A 174 -24.60 9.00 -10.60
N ILE A 175 -25.79 9.58 -10.83
CA ILE A 175 -26.54 9.37 -12.06
C ILE A 175 -25.69 10.08 -13.09
N SER A 176 -24.81 9.30 -13.72
CA SER A 176 -24.25 9.67 -15.01
C SER A 176 -25.44 9.84 -15.94
N SER A 177 -25.95 11.07 -16.04
CA SER A 177 -26.57 11.53 -17.27
C SER A 177 -25.55 11.19 -18.35
N GLY A 178 -25.92 10.38 -19.34
CA GLY A 178 -25.04 9.82 -20.38
C GLY A 178 -24.43 10.85 -21.34
N ILE A 179 -23.96 11.97 -20.82
CA ILE A 179 -23.28 13.05 -21.52
C ILE A 179 -21.79 12.70 -21.50
N SER A 180 -21.23 12.54 -22.70
CA SER A 180 -19.81 12.27 -22.90
C SER A 180 -18.93 13.26 -22.10
N PRO A 181 -17.87 12.78 -21.42
CA PRO A 181 -16.95 13.59 -20.60
C PRO A 181 -16.03 14.51 -21.43
N ALA A 182 -16.37 14.74 -22.70
CA ALA A 182 -15.69 15.70 -23.58
C ALA A 182 -15.95 17.17 -23.17
N ALA A 183 -16.72 17.40 -22.10
CA ALA A 183 -17.03 18.71 -21.56
C ALA A 183 -15.78 19.41 -21.00
N LEU A 184 -15.13 20.16 -21.89
CA LEU A 184 -14.37 21.37 -21.61
C LEU A 184 -13.28 21.26 -20.53
N VAL A 185 -12.21 20.51 -20.84
CA VAL A 185 -10.92 20.65 -20.14
C VAL A 185 -10.47 22.11 -20.28
N LYS A 186 -10.72 22.92 -19.25
CA LYS A 186 -10.34 24.33 -19.24
C LYS A 186 -8.81 24.39 -19.13
N ARG A 187 -8.15 24.76 -20.22
CA ARG A 187 -6.69 24.90 -20.25
C ARG A 187 -6.24 25.85 -19.14
N LEU A 188 -5.26 25.42 -18.33
CA LEU A 188 -4.68 26.27 -17.31
C LEU A 188 -4.04 27.50 -17.97
N SER A 189 -4.21 28.67 -17.33
CA SER A 189 -3.48 29.88 -17.72
C SER A 189 -1.98 29.65 -17.60
N ARG A 190 -1.18 30.25 -18.50
CA ARG A 190 0.29 30.15 -18.49
C ARG A 190 0.91 30.44 -17.11
N LYS A 191 0.38 31.43 -16.36
CA LYS A 191 0.84 31.75 -15.00
C LYS A 191 0.60 30.61 -14.00
N LYS A 192 -0.56 29.95 -14.08
CA LYS A 192 -0.88 28.80 -13.21
C LYS A 192 -0.04 27.58 -13.60
N MET A 193 0.20 27.40 -14.90
CA MET A 193 1.04 26.33 -15.42
C MET A 193 2.48 26.42 -14.90
N LEU A 194 3.04 27.63 -14.75
CA LEU A 194 4.38 27.83 -14.16
C LEU A 194 4.50 27.37 -12.71
N VAL A 195 3.39 27.20 -11.97
CA VAL A 195 3.40 26.70 -10.59
C VAL A 195 3.07 25.21 -10.55
N VAL A 196 2.03 24.79 -11.29
CA VAL A 196 1.55 23.41 -11.30
C VAL A 196 2.57 22.46 -11.94
N LEU A 197 3.20 22.88 -13.04
CA LEU A 197 4.13 22.02 -13.76
C LEU A 197 5.38 21.67 -12.91
N PRO A 198 6.11 22.63 -12.30
CA PRO A 198 7.22 22.28 -11.41
C PRO A 198 6.78 21.43 -10.22
N PHE A 199 5.62 21.71 -9.61
CA PHE A 199 5.09 20.91 -8.52
C PHE A 199 4.87 19.44 -8.93
N CYS A 200 4.22 19.21 -10.09
CA CYS A 200 4.03 17.87 -10.63
C CYS A 200 5.36 17.20 -10.98
N ILE A 201 6.30 17.93 -11.59
CA ILE A 201 7.63 17.42 -11.92
C ILE A 201 8.35 16.97 -10.64
N ILE A 202 8.35 17.80 -9.59
CA ILE A 202 8.99 17.47 -8.31
C ILE A 202 8.38 16.20 -7.70
N ILE A 203 7.05 16.09 -7.66
CA ILE A 203 6.38 14.89 -7.15
C ILE A 203 6.76 13.65 -7.97
N VAL A 204 6.77 13.76 -9.30
CA VAL A 204 7.14 12.66 -10.19
C VAL A 204 8.60 12.27 -9.98
N LEU A 205 9.53 13.23 -9.90
CA LEU A 205 10.94 12.97 -9.64
C LEU A 205 11.14 12.25 -8.31
N ILE A 206 10.55 12.77 -7.22
CA ILE A 206 10.60 12.13 -5.90
C ILE A 206 10.01 10.72 -5.97
N SER A 207 8.89 10.55 -6.66
CA SER A 207 8.22 9.27 -6.85
C SER A 207 9.03 8.26 -7.67
N LEU A 208 9.95 8.72 -8.52
CA LEU A 208 10.84 7.86 -9.31
C LEU A 208 12.10 7.46 -8.55
N THR A 209 12.52 8.23 -7.53
CA THR A 209 13.72 7.92 -6.73
C THR A 209 13.81 6.48 -6.19
N PRO A 210 12.77 5.84 -5.61
CA PRO A 210 12.91 4.45 -5.18
C PRO A 210 13.23 3.50 -6.33
N HIS A 211 12.62 3.72 -7.50
CA HIS A 211 12.83 2.89 -8.69
C HIS A 211 14.24 3.06 -9.23
N MET A 212 14.73 4.31 -9.30
CA MET A 212 16.09 4.60 -9.72
C MET A 212 17.11 4.02 -8.74
N GLY A 213 16.88 4.15 -7.44
CA GLY A 213 17.77 3.63 -6.39
C GLY A 213 17.90 2.10 -6.47
N ILE A 214 16.78 1.39 -6.57
CA ILE A 214 16.80 -0.08 -6.72
C ILE A 214 17.46 -0.49 -8.03
N LEU A 215 17.13 0.18 -9.14
CA LEU A 215 17.67 -0.14 -10.45
C LEU A 215 19.20 0.01 -10.45
N LEU A 216 19.72 1.15 -10.00
CA LEU A 216 21.16 1.39 -9.94
C LEU A 216 21.84 0.45 -8.94
N ALA A 217 21.24 0.22 -7.77
CA ALA A 217 21.76 -0.71 -6.77
C ALA A 217 21.82 -2.16 -7.28
N SER A 218 20.90 -2.56 -8.17
CA SER A 218 20.92 -3.91 -8.76
C SER A 218 22.14 -4.19 -9.62
N PHE A 219 22.78 -3.15 -10.16
CA PHE A 219 24.05 -3.26 -10.88
C PHE A 219 25.24 -2.88 -10.00
N GLY A 220 25.05 -2.16 -8.90
CA GLY A 220 26.13 -1.72 -8.02
C GLY A 220 26.71 -2.86 -7.18
N LYS A 221 28.03 -3.04 -7.22
CA LYS A 221 28.74 -3.93 -6.28
C LYS A 221 28.97 -3.26 -4.94
N VAL A 222 29.38 -1.99 -4.96
CA VAL A 222 29.52 -1.13 -3.77
C VAL A 222 28.91 0.22 -4.10
N TRP A 223 27.99 0.68 -3.25
CA TRP A 223 27.41 2.01 -3.34
C TRP A 223 27.24 2.60 -1.94
N SER A 224 28.20 3.43 -1.56
CA SER A 224 28.25 4.09 -0.25
C SER A 224 29.02 5.39 -0.39
N MET A 225 28.53 6.49 0.21
CA MET A 225 29.21 7.80 0.21
C MET A 225 29.47 8.40 -1.19
N THR A 226 28.78 7.94 -2.22
CA THR A 226 28.98 8.38 -3.60
C THR A 226 27.66 8.65 -4.30
N TYR A 227 27.68 9.54 -5.30
CA TYR A 227 26.49 9.89 -6.07
C TYR A 227 25.91 8.72 -6.89
N LEU A 228 26.77 7.82 -7.34
CA LEU A 228 26.43 6.63 -8.13
C LEU A 228 27.28 5.45 -7.66
N PRO A 229 26.89 4.20 -7.97
CA PRO A 229 27.74 3.04 -7.70
C PRO A 229 29.14 3.20 -8.28
N GLU A 230 30.17 2.89 -7.48
CA GLU A 230 31.57 3.00 -7.90
C GLU A 230 31.95 1.90 -8.88
N THR A 231 31.34 0.72 -8.71
CA THR A 231 31.62 -0.47 -9.50
C THR A 231 30.33 -1.16 -9.87
N TYR A 232 30.26 -1.63 -11.12
CA TYR A 232 29.10 -2.30 -11.68
C TYR A 232 29.37 -3.80 -11.86
N THR A 233 28.36 -4.63 -11.60
CA THR A 233 28.41 -6.09 -11.76
C THR A 233 27.05 -6.64 -12.18
N LEU A 234 27.07 -7.82 -12.80
CA LEU A 234 25.89 -8.65 -13.08
C LEU A 234 25.81 -9.87 -12.16
N ASP A 235 26.72 -9.99 -11.19
CA ASP A 235 26.79 -11.13 -10.27
C ASP A 235 25.50 -11.31 -9.49
N HIS A 236 24.82 -10.22 -9.10
CA HIS A 236 23.52 -10.28 -8.40
C HIS A 236 22.45 -11.02 -9.21
N TYR A 237 22.41 -10.80 -10.53
CA TYR A 237 21.48 -11.48 -11.43
C TYR A 237 21.86 -12.95 -11.63
N SER A 238 23.16 -13.24 -11.75
CA SER A 238 23.67 -14.62 -11.80
C SER A 238 23.35 -15.40 -10.52
N GLU A 239 23.50 -14.76 -9.36
CA GLU A 239 23.18 -15.33 -8.05
C GLU A 239 21.70 -15.72 -7.96
N VAL A 240 20.79 -14.82 -8.39
CA VAL A 240 19.34 -15.06 -8.35
C VAL A 240 18.88 -16.07 -9.41
N LEU A 241 19.37 -15.96 -10.65
CA LEU A 241 18.87 -16.75 -11.78
C LEU A 241 19.51 -18.13 -11.89
N ILE A 242 20.78 -18.28 -11.49
CA ILE A 242 21.56 -19.50 -11.71
C ILE A 242 21.82 -20.23 -10.39
N ARG A 243 22.25 -19.51 -9.34
CA ARG A 243 22.68 -20.14 -8.08
C ARG A 243 21.53 -20.38 -7.12
N THR A 244 20.55 -19.48 -7.09
CA THR A 244 19.38 -19.57 -6.19
C THR A 244 18.02 -19.49 -6.90
N PRO A 245 17.82 -20.20 -8.04
CA PRO A 245 16.56 -20.13 -8.80
C PRO A 245 15.36 -20.61 -8.00
N GLN A 246 15.60 -21.39 -6.93
CA GLN A 246 14.57 -21.89 -6.02
C GLN A 246 13.69 -20.77 -5.44
N PHE A 247 14.22 -19.56 -5.19
CA PHE A 247 13.41 -18.45 -4.66
C PHE A 247 12.36 -17.97 -5.67
N ILE A 248 12.73 -17.89 -6.95
CA ILE A 248 11.81 -17.54 -8.03
C ILE A 248 10.81 -18.68 -8.22
N GLN A 249 11.30 -19.92 -8.29
CA GLN A 249 10.45 -21.10 -8.49
C GLN A 249 9.42 -21.26 -7.36
N ASN A 250 9.82 -21.14 -6.10
CA ASN A 250 8.93 -21.19 -4.94
C ASN A 250 7.88 -20.08 -5.01
N THR A 251 8.30 -18.84 -5.28
CA THR A 251 7.36 -17.72 -5.42
C THR A 251 6.33 -17.98 -6.51
N LEU A 252 6.77 -18.39 -7.70
CA LEU A 252 5.89 -18.67 -8.83
C LEU A 252 4.95 -19.85 -8.54
N LEU A 253 5.47 -20.93 -7.95
CA LEU A 253 4.70 -22.12 -7.59
C LEU A 253 3.60 -21.77 -6.58
N TYR A 254 3.96 -21.13 -5.46
CA TYR A 254 3.00 -20.81 -4.41
C TYR A 254 1.96 -19.79 -4.87
N CYS A 255 2.36 -18.77 -5.64
CA CYS A 255 1.43 -17.80 -6.21
C CYS A 255 0.48 -18.47 -7.22
N SER A 256 0.97 -19.38 -8.07
CA SER A 256 0.15 -20.06 -9.07
C SER A 256 -0.88 -20.98 -8.43
N ILE A 257 -0.47 -21.76 -7.41
CA ILE A 257 -1.40 -22.61 -6.65
C ILE A 257 -2.49 -21.74 -6.02
N SER A 258 -2.09 -20.66 -5.31
CA SER A 258 -3.04 -19.76 -4.65
C SER A 258 -4.02 -19.17 -5.65
N ALA A 259 -3.52 -18.61 -6.76
CA ALA A 259 -4.33 -17.98 -7.79
C ALA A 259 -5.36 -18.94 -8.41
N VAL A 260 -5.00 -20.19 -8.67
CA VAL A 260 -5.94 -21.19 -9.21
C VAL A 260 -7.09 -21.43 -8.21
N PHE A 261 -6.76 -21.64 -6.93
CA PHE A 261 -7.79 -21.86 -5.92
C PHE A 261 -8.63 -20.61 -5.64
N ASP A 262 -8.04 -19.41 -5.65
CA ASP A 262 -8.75 -18.15 -5.45
C ASP A 262 -9.75 -17.88 -6.57
N VAL A 263 -9.39 -18.19 -7.82
CA VAL A 263 -10.32 -18.09 -8.96
C VAL A 263 -11.49 -19.05 -8.79
N ILE A 264 -11.23 -20.31 -8.41
CA ILE A 264 -12.28 -21.32 -8.23
C ILE A 264 -13.20 -20.93 -7.07
N LEU A 265 -12.65 -20.69 -5.88
CA LEU A 265 -13.41 -20.35 -4.68
C LEU A 265 -14.12 -19.00 -4.83
N GLY A 266 -13.42 -17.99 -5.36
CA GLY A 266 -13.96 -16.67 -5.62
C GLY A 266 -15.13 -16.71 -6.60
N ALA A 267 -15.02 -17.48 -7.69
CA ALA A 267 -16.12 -17.66 -8.64
C ALA A 267 -17.35 -18.34 -8.00
N ILE A 268 -17.13 -19.37 -7.16
CA ILE A 268 -18.21 -20.05 -6.44
C ILE A 268 -18.90 -19.08 -5.46
N ILE A 269 -18.13 -18.38 -4.62
CA ILE A 269 -18.66 -17.42 -3.64
C ILE A 269 -19.41 -16.30 -4.35
N ALA A 270 -18.84 -15.72 -5.40
CA ALA A 270 -19.48 -14.67 -6.19
C ALA A 270 -20.79 -15.16 -6.84
N TYR A 271 -20.78 -16.37 -7.41
CA TYR A 271 -22.00 -16.96 -7.99
C TYR A 271 -23.09 -17.16 -6.92
N LEU A 272 -22.75 -17.69 -5.76
CA LEU A 272 -23.70 -17.89 -4.66
C LEU A 272 -24.25 -16.55 -4.13
N LEU A 273 -23.40 -15.56 -3.90
CA LEU A 273 -23.79 -14.25 -3.39
C LEU A 273 -24.62 -13.45 -4.39
N VAL A 274 -24.38 -13.58 -5.70
CA VAL A 274 -25.12 -12.82 -6.72
C VAL A 274 -26.38 -13.54 -7.19
N ARG A 275 -26.32 -14.86 -7.43
CA ARG A 275 -27.39 -15.61 -8.09
C ARG A 275 -28.31 -16.36 -7.15
N LYS A 276 -27.94 -16.56 -5.88
CA LYS A 276 -28.74 -17.31 -4.91
C LYS A 276 -29.15 -16.45 -3.72
N THR A 277 -30.27 -16.84 -3.12
CA THR A 277 -30.74 -16.38 -1.82
C THR A 277 -30.79 -17.61 -0.92
N PHE A 278 -30.12 -17.56 0.21
CA PHE A 278 -30.05 -18.66 1.17
C PHE A 278 -29.81 -18.11 2.58
N ILE A 279 -30.20 -18.89 3.59
CA ILE A 279 -29.99 -18.55 4.99
C ILE A 279 -28.48 -18.58 5.26
N GLY A 280 -27.92 -17.46 5.74
CA GLY A 280 -26.47 -17.30 5.95
C GLY A 280 -25.73 -16.57 4.82
N LYS A 281 -26.42 -16.09 3.77
CA LYS A 281 -25.82 -15.28 2.70
C LYS A 281 -25.00 -14.08 3.22
N GLY A 282 -25.52 -13.36 4.21
CA GLY A 282 -24.81 -12.23 4.83
C GLY A 282 -23.57 -12.65 5.63
N VAL A 283 -23.56 -13.86 6.20
CA VAL A 283 -22.38 -14.40 6.90
C VAL A 283 -21.29 -14.74 5.88
N LEU A 284 -21.66 -15.37 4.76
CA LEU A 284 -20.71 -15.66 3.68
C LEU A 284 -20.11 -14.37 3.10
N ASP A 285 -20.93 -13.35 2.87
CA ASP A 285 -20.48 -12.03 2.40
C ASP A 285 -19.50 -11.37 3.39
N ALA A 286 -19.83 -11.39 4.69
CA ALA A 286 -18.96 -10.88 5.73
C ALA A 286 -17.62 -11.64 5.83
N LEU A 287 -17.66 -12.97 5.76
CA LEU A 287 -16.46 -13.82 5.79
C LEU A 287 -15.57 -13.60 4.56
N ALA A 288 -16.15 -13.41 3.38
CA ALA A 288 -15.40 -13.11 2.16
C ALA A 288 -14.69 -11.74 2.24
N MET A 289 -15.28 -10.77 2.96
CA MET A 289 -14.69 -9.44 3.15
C MET A 289 -13.70 -9.35 4.31
N LEU A 290 -13.70 -10.33 5.21
CA LEU A 290 -12.94 -10.31 6.46
C LEU A 290 -11.42 -10.25 6.23
N PRO A 291 -10.81 -11.00 5.29
CA PRO A 291 -9.37 -10.92 5.10
C PRO A 291 -8.88 -9.58 4.54
N PHE A 292 -9.72 -8.85 3.81
CA PHE A 292 -9.41 -7.49 3.37
C PHE A 292 -9.29 -6.53 4.56
N ALA A 293 -10.06 -6.79 5.62
CA ALA A 293 -10.09 -5.96 6.83
C ALA A 293 -8.98 -6.33 7.83
N ILE A 294 -8.49 -7.57 7.82
CA ILE A 294 -7.50 -8.02 8.80
C ILE A 294 -6.08 -7.76 8.26
N PRO A 295 -5.22 -7.05 9.01
CA PRO A 295 -3.82 -6.87 8.62
C PRO A 295 -3.13 -8.21 8.36
N GLY A 296 -2.39 -8.32 7.25
CA GLY A 296 -1.74 -9.59 6.86
C GLY A 296 -0.78 -10.16 7.90
N ILE A 297 -0.14 -9.29 8.70
CA ILE A 297 0.68 -9.69 9.85
C ILE A 297 -0.13 -10.42 10.92
N VAL A 298 -1.37 -10.00 11.19
CA VAL A 298 -2.26 -10.64 12.16
C VAL A 298 -2.66 -12.03 11.67
N ILE A 299 -2.93 -12.18 10.36
CA ILE A 299 -3.20 -13.48 9.75
C ILE A 299 -1.97 -14.39 9.91
N GLY A 300 -0.78 -13.92 9.54
CA GLY A 300 0.45 -14.71 9.64
C GLY A 300 0.76 -15.16 11.08
N ILE A 301 0.62 -14.25 12.04
CA ILE A 301 0.80 -14.55 13.47
C ILE A 301 -0.26 -15.51 13.98
N GLY A 302 -1.53 -15.30 13.61
CA GLY A 302 -2.63 -16.18 13.99
C GLY A 302 -2.43 -17.61 13.46
N TYR A 303 -2.00 -17.72 12.21
CA TYR A 303 -1.62 -18.99 11.60
C TYR A 303 -0.50 -19.67 12.37
N LEU A 304 0.58 -18.93 12.64
CA LEU A 304 1.71 -19.46 13.38
C LEU A 304 1.26 -19.95 14.75
N ARG A 305 0.40 -19.20 15.47
CA ARG A 305 -0.11 -19.59 16.79
C ARG A 305 -0.95 -20.86 16.76
N VAL A 306 -1.94 -20.92 15.88
CA VAL A 306 -2.90 -22.03 15.82
C VAL A 306 -2.21 -23.31 15.35
N PHE A 307 -1.35 -23.22 14.34
CA PHE A 307 -0.81 -24.39 13.65
C PHE A 307 0.60 -24.80 14.09
N TYR A 308 1.22 -24.06 15.00
CA TYR A 308 2.57 -24.36 15.53
C TYR A 308 2.67 -25.74 16.20
N GLN A 309 1.61 -26.19 16.88
CA GLN A 309 1.55 -27.52 17.52
C GLN A 309 0.73 -28.53 16.72
N PHE A 310 -0.01 -28.07 15.71
CA PHE A 310 -0.86 -28.94 14.90
C PHE A 310 0.01 -29.78 13.96
N LYS A 311 0.20 -31.05 14.30
CA LYS A 311 0.91 -32.02 13.47
C LYS A 311 -0.05 -32.60 12.44
N ILE A 312 0.37 -32.61 11.18
CA ILE A 312 -0.43 -33.20 10.11
C ILE A 312 -0.48 -34.73 10.34
N PRO A 313 -1.68 -35.34 10.38
CA PRO A 313 -1.81 -36.79 10.48
C PRO A 313 -1.01 -37.48 9.37
N GLY A 314 -0.11 -38.41 9.74
CA GLY A 314 0.75 -39.16 8.81
C GLY A 314 2.13 -38.55 8.53
N LEU A 315 2.32 -37.23 8.70
CA LEU A 315 3.61 -36.56 8.45
C LEU A 315 4.42 -36.30 9.72
N GLY A 316 3.79 -36.25 10.90
CA GLY A 316 4.45 -36.08 12.20
C GLY A 316 5.10 -34.71 12.44
N VAL A 317 5.15 -33.85 11.41
CA VAL A 317 5.65 -32.47 11.48
C VAL A 317 4.51 -31.45 11.63
N PRO A 318 4.75 -30.32 12.31
CA PRO A 318 3.80 -29.22 12.36
C PRO A 318 3.45 -28.70 10.96
N LEU A 319 2.20 -28.26 10.74
CA LEU A 319 1.79 -27.64 9.48
C LEU A 319 2.64 -26.39 9.16
N THR A 320 3.08 -25.65 10.19
CA THR A 320 3.98 -24.50 10.05
C THR A 320 5.36 -24.84 9.52
N ALA A 321 5.78 -26.11 9.62
CA ALA A 321 7.04 -26.60 9.06
C ALA A 321 6.90 -27.10 7.61
N THR A 322 5.69 -27.07 7.05
CA THR A 322 5.42 -27.52 5.68
C THR A 322 5.22 -26.33 4.74
N TRP A 323 5.54 -26.52 3.46
CA TRP A 323 5.34 -25.48 2.44
C TRP A 323 3.87 -25.20 2.13
N PHE A 324 2.96 -26.15 2.44
CA PHE A 324 1.51 -26.03 2.20
C PHE A 324 0.86 -24.83 2.92
N ILE A 325 1.44 -24.39 4.04
CA ILE A 325 0.91 -23.24 4.77
C ILE A 325 1.04 -21.93 3.98
N LEU A 326 2.02 -21.84 3.07
CA LEU A 326 2.31 -20.61 2.32
C LEU A 326 1.20 -20.32 1.29
N PRO A 327 0.81 -21.26 0.39
CA PRO A 327 -0.33 -21.03 -0.50
C PRO A 327 -1.63 -20.71 0.26
N ILE A 328 -1.93 -21.44 1.34
CA ILE A 328 -3.15 -21.19 2.14
C ILE A 328 -3.15 -19.76 2.71
N SER A 329 -2.01 -19.32 3.24
CA SER A 329 -1.86 -17.96 3.78
C SER A 329 -2.03 -16.90 2.69
N TYR A 330 -1.54 -17.15 1.48
CA TYR A 330 -1.70 -16.24 0.34
C TYR A 330 -3.14 -16.18 -0.16
N MET A 331 -3.83 -17.32 -0.26
CA MET A 331 -5.24 -17.41 -0.65
C MET A 331 -6.14 -16.61 0.29
N ILE A 332 -5.91 -16.72 1.60
CA ILE A 332 -6.76 -16.00 2.55
C ILE A 332 -6.56 -14.50 2.42
N ARG A 333 -5.33 -14.03 2.20
CA ARG A 333 -5.05 -12.59 2.18
C ARG A 333 -5.50 -11.89 0.88
N ARG A 334 -5.67 -12.62 -0.23
CA ARG A 334 -5.91 -12.05 -1.56
C ARG A 334 -7.35 -12.21 -2.01
#